data_AF-A0A0E3RS66-F1
#
_entry.id   AF-A0A0E3RS66-F1
#
_cell.length_a   1.000
_cell.length_b   1.000
_cell.length_c   1.000
_cell.angle_alpha   90.00
_cell.angle_beta   90.00
_cell.angle_gamma   90.00
#
_symmetry.space_group_name_H-M   'P 1'
#
loop_
_entity.id
_entity.type
_entity.pdbx_description
1 polymer ?
#
loop_
_entity_poly.entity_id
_entity_poly.type
_entity_poly.pdbx_seq_one_letter_code
_entity_poly.pdbx_strand_id
1 'polypeptide(L)'
;MYLHDGHGDGLKVERGSDIWFYNNTVYKLGHDGLFAIDCQNIEAWNNTITCRTNSGLRIWNSNNVKFHDNVIDSFFHWSLNLTDFTN
;
A
#
# COMPACT_ATOMS: atom_id res chain seq x y z
N MET A 1 -3.76 -11.84 -2.87
CA MET A 1 -3.81 -12.14 -1.41
C MET A 1 -4.72 -11.14 -0.70
N TYR A 2 -5.16 -11.42 0.53
CA TYR A 2 -5.80 -10.44 1.40
C TYR A 2 -4.83 -10.05 2.53
N LEU A 3 -4.26 -8.86 2.45
CA LEU A 3 -3.26 -8.32 3.38
C LEU A 3 -3.93 -7.24 4.23
N HIS A 4 -4.17 -7.50 5.51
CA HIS A 4 -4.96 -6.59 6.33
C HIS A 4 -4.45 -6.40 7.76
N ASP A 5 -4.71 -5.21 8.30
CA ASP A 5 -4.50 -4.81 9.70
C ASP A 5 -3.07 -5.06 10.27
N GLY A 6 -2.07 -5.26 9.40
CA GLY A 6 -0.68 -5.41 9.79
C GLY A 6 -0.03 -4.08 10.14
N HIS A 7 0.95 -4.07 11.04
CA HIS A 7 1.68 -2.85 11.40
C HIS A 7 2.73 -2.41 10.35
N GLY A 8 3.20 -3.33 9.50
CA GLY A 8 4.27 -3.10 8.52
C GLY A 8 3.77 -2.95 7.08
N ASP A 9 4.70 -3.13 6.15
CA ASP A 9 4.40 -3.20 4.70
C ASP A 9 3.76 -4.55 4.34
N GLY A 10 2.91 -4.57 3.31
CA GLY A 10 2.34 -5.80 2.77
C GLY A 10 3.38 -6.66 2.07
N LEU A 11 4.19 -6.02 1.23
CA LEU A 11 5.41 -6.57 0.66
C LEU A 11 6.49 -5.49 0.63
N LYS A 12 7.63 -5.73 1.27
CA LYS A 12 8.83 -4.92 1.15
C LYS A 12 9.92 -5.71 0.43
N VAL A 13 10.54 -5.11 -0.58
CA VAL A 13 11.67 -5.70 -1.32
C VAL A 13 12.80 -4.69 -1.44
N GLU A 14 14.03 -5.13 -1.18
CA GLU A 14 15.24 -4.34 -1.35
C GLU A 14 16.20 -5.04 -2.31
N ARG A 15 16.77 -4.31 -3.27
CA ARG A 15 17.78 -4.82 -4.22
C ARG A 15 17.31 -6.09 -4.97
N GLY A 16 16.06 -6.08 -5.41
CA GLY A 16 15.41 -7.20 -6.11
C GLY A 16 15.11 -6.90 -7.59
N SER A 17 14.78 -7.94 -8.35
CA SER A 17 14.28 -7.83 -9.72
C SER A 17 13.03 -8.67 -9.92
N ASP A 18 12.24 -8.31 -10.94
CA ASP A 18 11.07 -9.08 -11.40
C ASP A 18 10.02 -9.26 -10.29
N ILE A 19 9.56 -8.12 -9.77
CA ILE A 19 8.64 -8.05 -8.63
C ILE A 19 7.21 -7.86 -9.16
N TRP A 20 6.37 -8.86 -8.93
CA TRP A 20 4.96 -8.82 -9.32
C TRP A 20 4.05 -8.79 -8.09
N PHE A 21 3.29 -7.70 -7.96
CA PHE A 21 2.33 -7.51 -6.87
C PHE A 21 0.93 -7.32 -7.46
N TYR A 22 0.16 -8.40 -7.58
CA TYR A 22 -1.08 -8.38 -8.35
C TYR A 22 -2.23 -9.15 -7.73
N ASN A 23 -3.47 -8.80 -8.13
CA ASN A 23 -4.70 -9.43 -7.64
C ASN A 23 -4.77 -9.48 -6.10
N ASN A 24 -4.30 -8.43 -5.43
CA ASN A 24 -4.35 -8.32 -3.97
C ASN A 24 -5.45 -7.38 -3.50
N THR A 25 -5.98 -7.68 -2.33
CA THR A 25 -6.74 -6.74 -1.52
C THR A 25 -5.86 -6.36 -0.33
N VAL A 26 -5.49 -5.09 -0.24
CA VAL A 26 -4.67 -4.53 0.84
C VAL A 26 -5.54 -3.58 1.65
N TYR A 27 -5.68 -3.83 2.95
CA TYR A 27 -6.62 -3.09 3.78
C TYR A 27 -6.01 -2.70 5.12
N LYS A 28 -5.86 -1.39 5.36
CA LYS A 28 -5.45 -0.83 6.66
C LYS A 28 -4.10 -1.30 7.20
N LEU A 29 -3.13 -1.53 6.34
CA LEU A 29 -1.75 -1.73 6.76
C LEU A 29 -1.17 -0.45 7.38
N GLY A 30 -0.22 -0.62 8.30
CA GLY A 30 0.47 0.47 8.98
C GLY A 30 1.47 1.19 8.08
N HIS A 31 2.09 0.49 7.12
CA HIS A 31 2.91 1.09 6.06
C HIS A 31 2.33 0.80 4.65
N ASP A 32 3.16 0.49 3.67
CA ASP A 32 2.74 0.44 2.27
C ASP A 32 2.18 -0.92 1.87
N GLY A 33 1.30 -0.96 0.87
CA GLY A 33 0.91 -2.23 0.24
C GLY A 33 2.12 -2.92 -0.41
N LEU A 34 2.87 -2.15 -1.21
CA LEU A 34 4.17 -2.54 -1.77
C LEU A 34 5.18 -1.44 -1.49
N PHE A 35 6.37 -1.81 -1.00
CA PHE A 35 7.54 -0.92 -0.96
C PHE A 35 8.76 -1.58 -1.62
N ALA A 36 9.16 -1.08 -2.80
CA ALA A 36 10.36 -1.53 -3.50
C ALA A 36 11.48 -0.49 -3.42
N ILE A 37 12.68 -0.92 -3.01
CA ILE A 37 13.88 -0.07 -2.85
C ILE A 37 15.02 -0.64 -3.69
N ASP A 38 15.66 0.17 -4.52
CA ASP A 38 16.79 -0.23 -5.37
C ASP A 38 16.48 -1.44 -6.28
N CYS A 39 15.27 -1.50 -6.84
CA CYS A 39 14.77 -2.65 -7.59
C CYS A 39 14.70 -2.41 -9.12
N GLN A 40 14.47 -3.49 -9.87
CA GLN A 40 14.27 -3.47 -11.33
C GLN A 40 13.04 -4.28 -11.72
N ASN A 41 12.35 -3.91 -12.81
CA ASN A 41 11.22 -4.65 -13.38
C ASN A 41 10.10 -4.91 -12.35
N ILE A 42 9.44 -3.85 -11.92
CA ILE A 42 8.34 -3.93 -10.95
C ILE A 42 7.02 -3.73 -11.67
N GLU A 43 6.07 -4.63 -11.45
CA GLU A 43 4.70 -4.49 -11.96
C GLU A 43 3.71 -4.76 -10.83
N ALA A 44 2.82 -3.79 -10.59
CA ALA A 44 1.73 -3.95 -9.66
C ALA A 44 0.40 -3.65 -10.35
N TRP A 45 -0.48 -4.64 -10.41
CA TRP A 45 -1.73 -4.51 -11.16
C TRP A 45 -2.93 -5.22 -10.55
N ASN A 46 -4.12 -4.72 -10.86
CA ASN A 46 -5.38 -5.28 -10.40
C ASN A 46 -5.43 -5.48 -8.87
N ASN A 47 -4.83 -4.55 -8.12
CA ASN A 47 -4.94 -4.53 -6.66
C ASN A 47 -6.04 -3.57 -6.22
N THR A 48 -6.71 -3.90 -5.12
CA THR A 48 -7.57 -2.99 -4.36
C THR A 48 -6.84 -2.63 -3.08
N ILE A 49 -6.51 -1.35 -2.87
CA ILE A 49 -5.66 -0.90 -1.77
C ILE A 49 -6.36 0.23 -1.02
N THR A 50 -6.66 0.02 0.26
CA THR A 50 -7.14 1.05 1.18
C THR A 50 -6.03 1.46 2.15
N CYS A 51 -5.49 2.65 1.93
CA CYS A 51 -4.43 3.23 2.74
C CYS A 51 -4.96 3.71 4.11
N ARG A 52 -4.19 3.47 5.18
CA ARG A 52 -4.45 4.01 6.52
C ARG A 52 -3.51 5.15 6.90
N THR A 53 -2.21 4.94 6.78
CA THR A 53 -1.18 5.85 7.34
C THR A 53 -0.10 6.27 6.35
N ASN A 54 0.25 5.43 5.37
CA ASN A 54 1.35 5.69 4.44
C ASN A 54 0.90 5.63 2.97
N SER A 55 1.67 5.01 2.07
CA SER A 55 1.37 4.95 0.64
C SER A 55 0.68 3.63 0.26
N GLY A 56 -0.02 3.58 -0.88
CA GLY A 56 -0.53 2.32 -1.40
C GLY A 56 0.59 1.48 -2.03
N LEU A 57 1.35 2.11 -2.93
CA LEU A 57 2.49 1.53 -3.63
C LEU A 57 3.64 2.56 -3.60
N ARG A 58 4.78 2.20 -3.01
CA ARG A 58 5.96 3.06 -2.88
C ARG A 58 7.16 2.46 -3.61
N ILE A 59 7.87 3.33 -4.32
CA ILE A 59 9.08 2.98 -5.07
C ILE A 59 10.19 3.96 -4.68
N TRP A 60 11.38 3.44 -4.42
CA TRP A 60 12.58 4.21 -4.15
C TRP A 60 13.73 3.73 -5.03
N ASN A 61 14.39 4.66 -5.75
CA ASN A 61 15.60 4.42 -6.56
C ASN A 61 15.54 3.15 -7.43
N SER A 62 14.40 2.91 -8.06
CA SER A 62 14.15 1.71 -8.89
C SER A 62 13.86 2.08 -10.33
N ASN A 63 13.95 1.13 -11.25
CA ASN A 63 13.72 1.35 -12.69
C ASN A 63 12.78 0.30 -13.31
N ASN A 64 12.21 0.60 -14.47
CA ASN A 64 11.21 -0.20 -15.18
C ASN A 64 10.00 -0.56 -14.30
N VAL A 65 9.25 0.46 -13.89
CA VAL A 65 8.08 0.32 -13.00
C VAL A 65 6.78 0.56 -13.75
N LYS A 66 5.82 -0.32 -13.55
CA LYS A 66 4.45 -0.18 -14.06
C LYS A 66 3.43 -0.39 -12.95
N PHE A 67 2.61 0.62 -12.72
CA PHE A 67 1.41 0.51 -11.91
C PHE A 67 0.21 0.78 -12.80
N HIS A 68 -0.68 -0.20 -12.94
CA HIS A 68 -1.86 -0.09 -13.79
C HIS A 68 -3.03 -0.89 -13.20
N ASP A 69 -4.25 -0.51 -13.54
CA ASP A 69 -5.47 -1.21 -13.13
C ASP A 69 -5.62 -1.42 -11.61
N ASN A 70 -4.99 -0.57 -10.80
CA ASN A 70 -5.16 -0.60 -9.35
C ASN A 70 -6.26 0.37 -8.92
N VAL A 71 -7.07 -0.05 -7.96
CA VAL A 71 -7.97 0.84 -7.22
C VAL A 71 -7.28 1.18 -5.91
N ILE A 72 -6.92 2.45 -5.72
CA ILE A 72 -6.26 2.93 -4.50
C ILE A 72 -7.15 4.01 -3.88
N ASP A 73 -7.63 3.76 -2.68
CA ASP A 73 -8.38 4.71 -1.88
C ASP A 73 -7.74 4.90 -0.50
N SER A 74 -8.32 5.79 0.30
CA SER A 74 -7.93 6.00 1.68
C SER A 74 -9.12 5.78 2.60
N PHE A 75 -8.83 5.36 3.83
CA PHE A 75 -9.86 5.24 4.85
C PHE A 75 -10.33 6.64 5.29
N PHE A 76 -11.56 7.00 4.92
CA PHE A 76 -12.23 8.19 5.47
C PHE A 76 -12.84 7.84 6.84
N HIS A 77 -12.16 8.20 7.93
CA HIS A 77 -12.74 8.14 9.28
C HIS A 77 -13.10 9.55 9.75
N TRP A 78 -14.37 9.91 9.63
CA TRP A 78 -14.93 10.93 10.51
C TRP A 78 -15.16 10.29 11.88
N SER A 79 -14.22 10.48 12.80
CA SER A 79 -14.52 10.39 14.23
C SER A 79 -13.92 11.59 14.97
N LEU A 80 -14.36 12.78 14.57
CA LEU A 80 -14.60 13.80 15.58
C LEU A 80 -15.97 13.47 16.17
N ASN A 81 -15.97 12.61 17.20
CA ASN A 81 -17.13 12.53 18.06
C ASN A 81 -17.26 13.89 18.73
N LEU A 82 -18.38 14.58 18.45
CA LEU A 82 -18.79 15.82 19.13
C LEU A 82 -19.03 15.63 20.65
N THR A 83 -18.72 14.46 21.21
CA THR A 83 -18.85 14.15 22.64
C THR A 83 -17.58 14.41 23.44
N ASP A 84 -16.42 14.64 22.81
CA ASP A 84 -15.15 14.88 23.51
C ASP A 84 -14.95 16.36 23.93
N PHE A 85 -15.95 17.22 23.71
CA PHE A 85 -15.96 18.62 24.18
C PHE A 85 -17.03 18.90 25.27
N THR A 86 -17.63 17.87 25.84
CA THR A 86 -18.50 18.01 27.01
C THR A 86 -18.02 17.09 28.14
N ASN A 87 -17.06 17.57 28.92
CA ASN A 87 -16.89 17.29 30.36
C ASN A 87 -16.05 18.40 30.98
#